data_AF-A0AAW0KZJ9-F1
#
_entry.id   AF-A0AAW0KZJ9-F1
#
_cell.length_a   1.000
_cell.length_b   1.000
_cell.length_c   1.000
_cell.angle_alpha   90.00
_cell.angle_beta   90.00
_cell.angle_gamma   90.00
#
_symmetry.space_group_name_H-M   'P 1'
#
loop_
_entity.id
_entity.type
_entity.pdbx_description
1 polymer ?
#
loop_
_entity_poly.entity_id
_entity_poly.type
_entity_poly.pdbx_seq_one_letter_code
_entity_poly.pdbx_strand_id
1 'polypeptide(L)'
;MLGAILMGYSPSFTIIMIGRCTAGIGAGFALLIAQVYTTEISSPSTREVPSLALALGILKMPESPRWLLIQGHLGDAKKILLQISNSKEEAEIRFHDIKAAARIDVNCTEDVIKLPSKACGKGVYNELLFRPFPSVRQILFAAVGLHFFQHSVGTDAVLLYSPRIFKAAGIIDKNKLLLATIGIGLPKTLFMFIATCY
;
A
#
# COMPACT_ATOMS: atom_id res chain seq x y z
N MET A 1 -16.17 12.32 -16.23
CA MET A 1 -16.92 12.61 -17.48
C MET A 1 -16.08 13.34 -18.53
N LEU A 2 -15.24 14.30 -18.17
CA LEU A 2 -14.39 15.04 -19.11
C LEU A 2 -13.55 14.14 -20.05
N GLY A 3 -12.92 13.09 -19.52
CA GLY A 3 -12.14 12.14 -20.31
C GLY A 3 -12.94 11.37 -21.36
N ALA A 4 -14.21 11.03 -21.08
CA ALA A 4 -15.09 10.34 -22.03
C ALA A 4 -15.53 11.26 -23.19
N ILE A 5 -15.75 12.55 -22.91
CA ILE A 5 -16.08 13.56 -23.91
C ILE A 5 -14.89 13.80 -24.83
N LEU A 6 -13.68 13.93 -24.27
CA LEU A 6 -12.42 14.04 -25.01
C LEU A 6 -12.18 12.85 -25.94
N MET A 7 -12.50 11.63 -25.50
CA MET A 7 -12.38 10.44 -26.34
C MET A 7 -13.45 10.38 -27.43
N GLY A 8 -14.68 10.83 -27.15
CA GLY A 8 -15.79 10.81 -28.11
C GLY A 8 -15.64 11.81 -29.27
N TYR A 9 -14.95 12.93 -29.05
CA TYR A 9 -14.76 13.99 -30.05
C TYR A 9 -13.37 14.00 -30.70
N SER A 10 -12.56 12.96 -30.49
CA SER A 10 -11.12 12.98 -30.81
C SER A 10 -10.80 12.72 -32.30
N PRO A 11 -10.16 13.67 -33.02
CA PRO A 11 -9.64 13.46 -34.38
C PRO A 11 -8.20 12.88 -34.44
N SER A 12 -7.50 12.72 -33.31
CA SER A 12 -6.09 12.30 -33.28
C SER A 12 -5.77 11.38 -32.11
N PHE A 13 -4.83 10.43 -32.29
CA PHE A 13 -4.41 9.46 -31.27
C PHE A 13 -3.96 10.13 -29.96
N THR A 14 -3.32 11.30 -30.04
CA THR A 14 -2.88 12.07 -28.86
C THR A 14 -4.04 12.47 -27.95
N ILE A 15 -5.18 12.85 -28.54
CA ILE A 15 -6.36 13.29 -27.80
C ILE A 15 -7.03 12.08 -27.13
N ILE A 16 -7.00 10.90 -27.76
CA ILE A 16 -7.42 9.64 -27.14
C ILE A 16 -6.56 9.33 -25.90
N MET A 17 -5.23 9.45 -26.01
CA MET A 17 -4.33 9.18 -24.87
C MET A 17 -4.56 10.15 -23.71
N ILE A 18 -4.75 11.44 -23.99
CA ILE A 18 -5.11 12.44 -22.97
C ILE A 18 -6.46 12.10 -22.32
N GLY A 19 -7.45 11.67 -23.12
CA GLY A 19 -8.74 11.20 -22.64
C GLY A 19 -8.63 9.97 -21.72
N ARG A 20 -7.76 9.00 -22.05
CA ARG A 20 -7.50 7.82 -21.21
C ARG A 20 -6.79 8.17 -19.91
N CYS A 21 -5.81 9.06 -19.94
CA CYS A 21 -5.13 9.53 -18.73
C CYS A 21 -6.11 10.24 -17.78
N THR A 22 -6.92 11.16 -18.29
CA THR A 22 -7.91 11.90 -17.49
C THR A 22 -9.03 11.00 -16.97
N ALA A 23 -9.48 10.02 -17.76
CA ALA A 23 -10.43 9.01 -17.32
C ALA A 23 -9.83 8.09 -16.24
N GLY A 24 -8.54 7.73 -16.34
CA GLY A 24 -7.84 6.91 -15.34
C GLY A 24 -7.75 7.59 -13.98
N ILE A 25 -7.42 8.89 -13.94
CA ILE A 25 -7.44 9.68 -12.70
C ILE A 25 -8.85 9.67 -12.09
N GLY A 26 -9.87 9.91 -12.90
CA GLY A 26 -11.26 9.88 -12.45
C GLY A 26 -11.69 8.50 -11.94
N ALA A 27 -11.25 7.41 -12.57
CA ALA A 27 -11.52 6.05 -12.13
C ALA A 27 -10.88 5.74 -10.77
N GLY A 28 -9.64 6.21 -10.53
CA GLY A 28 -8.96 6.07 -9.24
C GLY A 28 -9.75 6.73 -8.09
N PHE A 29 -10.22 7.96 -8.30
CA PHE A 29 -11.09 8.63 -7.32
C PHE A 29 -12.46 7.95 -7.17
N ALA A 30 -13.04 7.47 -8.29
CA ALA A 30 -14.31 6.75 -8.25
C ALA A 30 -14.21 5.44 -7.47
N LEU A 31 -13.09 4.73 -7.52
CA LEU A 31 -12.84 3.53 -6.72
C LEU A 31 -12.85 3.82 -5.22
N LEU A 32 -12.23 4.93 -4.79
CA LEU A 32 -12.27 5.36 -3.39
C LEU A 32 -13.70 5.67 -2.94
N ILE A 33 -14.44 6.45 -3.74
CA ILE A 33 -15.84 6.81 -3.43
C ILE A 33 -16.75 5.59 -3.51
N ALA A 34 -16.54 4.68 -4.47
CA ALA A 34 -17.33 3.47 -4.62
C ALA A 34 -17.15 2.52 -3.43
N GLN A 35 -15.95 2.42 -2.85
CA GLN A 35 -15.75 1.64 -1.62
C GLN A 35 -16.57 2.22 -0.47
N VAL A 36 -16.54 3.55 -0.29
CA VAL A 36 -17.34 4.25 0.73
C VAL A 36 -18.85 4.08 0.48
N TYR A 37 -19.31 4.27 -0.75
CA TYR A 37 -20.72 4.17 -1.11
C TYR A 37 -21.25 2.72 -1.02
N THR A 38 -20.43 1.73 -1.38
CA THR A 38 -20.76 0.31 -1.20
C THR A 38 -20.92 -0.01 0.30
N THR A 39 -20.07 0.58 1.15
CA THR A 39 -20.22 0.50 2.61
C THR A 39 -21.39 1.31 3.17
N GLU A 40 -22.02 2.20 2.39
CA GLU A 40 -23.19 2.99 2.80
C GLU A 40 -24.54 2.35 2.41
N ILE A 41 -24.59 1.47 1.39
CA ILE A 41 -25.85 0.97 0.81
C ILE A 41 -26.13 -0.54 1.00
N SER A 42 -25.14 -1.38 1.28
CA SER A 42 -25.37 -2.84 1.42
C SER A 42 -26.19 -3.23 2.69
N SER A 43 -26.57 -4.50 2.89
CA SER A 43 -27.33 -4.90 4.09
C SER A 43 -26.42 -4.91 5.36
N PRO A 44 -26.89 -4.47 6.55
CA PRO A 44 -26.06 -4.30 7.76
C PRO A 44 -25.27 -5.55 8.21
N SER A 45 -25.76 -6.77 7.94
CA SER A 45 -25.16 -8.01 8.47
C SER A 45 -23.80 -8.42 7.85
N THR A 46 -23.38 -7.88 6.71
CA THR A 46 -22.12 -8.31 6.05
C THR A 46 -21.20 -7.13 5.68
N ARG A 47 -21.67 -5.90 5.89
CA ARG A 47 -21.03 -4.63 5.50
C ARG A 47 -19.75 -4.30 6.24
N GLU A 48 -19.76 -4.60 7.52
CA GLU A 48 -18.81 -4.02 8.45
C GLU A 48 -17.73 -5.01 8.83
N VAL A 49 -17.90 -6.32 8.58
CA VAL A 49 -16.96 -7.32 9.08
C VAL A 49 -15.50 -7.01 8.70
N PRO A 50 -15.13 -6.75 7.42
CA PRO A 50 -13.74 -6.41 7.10
C PRO A 50 -13.33 -4.99 7.47
N SER A 51 -14.20 -3.98 7.31
CA SER A 51 -13.87 -2.58 7.58
C SER A 51 -13.86 -2.25 9.08
N LEU A 52 -14.80 -2.79 9.85
CA LEU A 52 -14.85 -2.75 11.30
C LEU A 52 -13.74 -3.61 11.90
N ALA A 53 -13.42 -4.79 11.35
CA ALA A 53 -12.26 -5.55 11.79
C ALA A 53 -10.96 -4.76 11.58
N LEU A 54 -10.81 -4.06 10.44
CA LEU A 54 -9.69 -3.15 10.21
C LEU A 54 -9.71 -1.95 11.15
N ALA A 55 -10.86 -1.30 11.36
CA ALA A 55 -10.98 -0.15 12.25
C ALA A 55 -10.65 -0.53 13.70
N LEU A 56 -11.19 -1.65 14.19
CA LEU A 56 -10.86 -2.23 15.49
C LEU A 56 -9.38 -2.65 15.56
N GLY A 57 -8.84 -3.17 14.44
CA GLY A 57 -7.42 -3.51 14.30
C GLY A 57 -6.52 -2.29 14.45
N ILE A 58 -6.84 -1.19 13.77
CA ILE A 58 -6.11 0.08 13.84
C ILE A 58 -6.18 0.68 15.24
N LEU A 59 -7.35 0.65 15.90
CA LEU A 59 -7.51 1.06 17.30
C LEU A 59 -6.60 0.29 18.26
N LYS A 60 -6.29 -0.97 17.95
CA LYS A 60 -5.39 -1.83 18.75
C LYS A 60 -3.93 -1.75 18.31
N MET A 61 -3.62 -1.18 17.15
CA MET A 61 -2.25 -1.09 16.66
C MET A 61 -1.47 -0.03 17.46
N PRO A 62 -0.34 -0.40 18.08
CA PRO A 62 0.51 0.57 18.74
C PRO A 62 1.16 1.50 17.71
N GLU A 63 1.39 2.75 18.09
CA GLU A 63 2.13 3.70 17.26
C GLU A 63 3.55 3.20 16.97
N SER A 64 4.12 3.60 15.84
CA SER A 64 5.46 3.17 15.46
C SER A 64 6.50 3.67 16.48
N PRO A 65 7.32 2.79 17.09
CA PRO A 65 8.34 3.22 18.05
C PRO A 65 9.32 4.25 17.47
N ARG A 66 9.64 4.12 16.18
CA ARG A 66 10.51 5.07 15.47
C ARG A 66 9.89 6.45 15.38
N TRP A 67 8.59 6.54 15.15
CA TRP A 67 7.89 7.82 15.08
C TRP A 67 7.87 8.50 16.44
N LEU A 68 7.56 7.76 17.52
CA LEU A 68 7.58 8.28 18.90
C LEU A 68 8.96 8.82 19.31
N LEU A 69 10.04 8.13 18.93
CA LEU A 69 11.42 8.58 19.11
C LEU A 69 11.70 9.92 18.42
N ILE A 70 11.18 10.12 17.20
CA ILE A 70 11.33 11.37 16.44
C ILE A 70 10.49 12.51 17.06
N GLN A 71 9.32 12.20 17.63
CA GLN A 71 8.54 13.15 18.41
C GLN A 71 9.18 13.51 19.76
N GLY A 72 10.22 12.77 20.18
CA GLY A 72 10.91 12.98 21.44
C GLY A 72 10.30 12.25 22.63
N HIS A 73 9.30 11.38 22.42
CA HIS A 73 8.67 10.55 23.47
C HIS A 73 9.44 9.22 23.62
N LEU A 74 10.53 9.24 24.38
CA LEU A 74 11.44 8.09 24.55
C LEU A 74 10.84 6.99 25.41
N GLY A 75 10.11 7.36 26.47
CA GLY A 75 9.46 6.41 27.38
C GLY A 75 8.42 5.53 26.67
N ASP A 76 7.53 6.16 25.89
CA ASP A 76 6.48 5.44 25.14
C ASP A 76 7.08 4.55 24.04
N ALA A 77 8.09 5.05 23.32
CA ALA A 77 8.78 4.27 22.30
C ALA A 77 9.41 3.00 22.88
N LYS A 78 10.07 3.11 24.04
CA LYS A 78 10.67 1.97 24.74
C LYS A 78 9.61 0.97 25.22
N LYS A 79 8.49 1.45 25.76
CA LYS A 79 7.37 0.61 26.18
C LYS A 79 6.82 -0.21 25.02
N ILE A 80 6.62 0.39 23.85
CA ILE A 80 6.13 -0.32 22.66
C ILE A 80 7.20 -1.29 22.13
N LEU A 81 8.49 -0.94 22.15
CA LEU A 81 9.57 -1.87 21.76
C LEU A 81 9.65 -3.11 22.65
N LEU A 82 9.40 -2.96 23.94
CA LEU A 82 9.32 -4.07 24.89
C LEU A 82 8.11 -4.97 24.62
N GLN A 83 7.02 -4.43 24.08
CA GLN A 83 5.83 -5.19 23.71
C GLN A 83 6.00 -5.96 22.38
N ILE A 84 6.78 -5.42 21.44
CA ILE A 84 6.96 -6.00 20.09
C ILE A 84 8.16 -6.96 20.04
N SER A 85 9.17 -6.79 20.90
CA SER A 85 10.39 -7.62 20.86
C SER A 85 10.22 -8.91 21.66
N ASN A 86 10.94 -9.98 21.26
CA ASN A 86 10.84 -11.28 21.92
C ASN A 86 11.59 -11.31 23.25
N SER A 87 12.63 -10.50 23.39
CA SER A 87 13.40 -10.32 24.63
C SER A 87 13.54 -8.85 24.99
N LYS A 88 13.66 -8.59 26.29
CA LYS A 88 13.97 -7.27 26.83
C LYS A 88 15.31 -6.75 26.29
N GLU A 89 16.30 -7.62 26.14
CA GLU A 89 17.63 -7.28 25.62
C GLU A 89 17.56 -6.85 24.15
N GLU A 90 16.79 -7.57 23.33
CA GLU A 90 16.55 -7.24 21.92
C GLU A 90 15.86 -5.88 21.77
N ALA A 91 14.91 -5.57 22.66
CA ALA A 91 14.23 -4.28 22.67
C ALA A 91 15.18 -3.12 22.96
N GLU A 92 16.10 -3.27 23.93
CA GLU A 92 17.11 -2.25 24.26
C GLU A 92 18.10 -2.04 23.10
N ILE A 93 18.54 -3.12 22.45
CA ILE A 93 19.41 -3.04 21.26
C ILE A 93 18.72 -2.24 20.15
N ARG A 94 17.46 -2.59 19.81
CA ARG A 94 16.70 -1.83 18.80
C ARG A 94 16.46 -0.39 19.20
N PHE A 95 16.18 -0.13 20.47
CA PHE A 95 16.01 1.22 20.99
C PHE A 95 17.30 2.03 20.83
N HIS A 96 18.44 1.43 21.15
CA HIS A 96 19.76 2.03 20.98
C HIS A 96 20.08 2.33 19.50
N ASP A 97 19.83 1.38 18.60
CA ASP A 97 20.06 1.56 17.17
C ASP A 97 19.21 2.71 16.59
N ILE A 98 17.95 2.81 17.01
CA ILE A 98 17.06 3.89 16.55
C ILE A 98 17.51 5.24 17.13
N LYS A 99 17.94 5.30 18.40
CA LYS A 99 18.52 6.53 18.99
C LYS A 99 19.77 6.98 18.24
N ALA A 100 20.67 6.05 17.91
CA ALA A 100 21.87 6.32 17.11
C ALA A 100 21.52 6.83 15.71
N ALA A 101 20.54 6.21 15.04
CA ALA A 101 20.07 6.65 13.72
C ALA A 101 19.42 8.04 13.75
N ALA A 102 18.71 8.37 14.84
CA ALA A 102 18.08 9.67 15.04
C ALA A 102 19.07 10.76 15.51
N ARG A 103 20.36 10.43 15.72
CA ARG A 103 21.40 11.31 16.29
C ARG A 103 21.02 11.89 17.66
N ILE A 104 20.28 11.11 18.44
CA ILE A 104 19.96 11.41 19.85
C ILE A 104 21.11 10.87 20.70
N ASP A 105 21.53 11.63 21.72
CA ASP A 105 22.59 11.17 22.63
C ASP A 105 22.15 9.86 23.31
N VAL A 106 23.01 8.85 23.20
CA VAL A 106 22.77 7.49 23.71
C VAL A 106 22.54 7.50 25.22
N ASN A 107 23.18 8.43 25.93
CA ASN A 107 23.22 8.53 27.38
C ASN A 107 22.09 9.38 27.96
N CYS A 108 21.25 10.01 27.12
CA CYS A 108 20.06 10.69 27.58
C CYS A 108 19.08 9.69 28.21
N THR A 109 18.84 9.88 29.51
CA THR A 109 17.90 9.09 30.32
C THR A 109 16.54 9.79 30.49
N GLU A 110 16.38 10.97 29.90
CA GLU A 110 15.14 11.74 29.95
C GLU A 110 14.05 11.06 29.10
N ASP A 111 12.84 10.93 29.64
CA ASP A 111 11.73 10.26 28.96
C ASP A 111 11.11 11.11 27.83
N VAL A 112 11.30 12.44 27.89
CA VAL A 112 10.80 13.40 26.88
C VAL A 112 11.86 14.43 26.55
N ILE A 113 12.34 14.45 25.31
CA ILE A 113 13.34 15.42 24.83
C ILE A 113 12.71 16.32 23.78
N LYS A 114 12.93 17.64 23.88
CA LYS A 114 12.61 18.58 22.80
C LYS A 114 13.69 18.48 21.72
N LEU A 115 13.50 17.60 20.74
CA LEU A 115 14.38 17.60 19.57
C LEU A 115 14.22 18.93 18.80
N PRO A 116 15.30 19.58 18.37
CA PRO A 116 15.20 20.65 17.40
C PRO A 116 14.57 20.05 16.14
N SER A 117 13.37 20.52 15.78
CA SER A 117 12.62 20.11 14.59
C SER A 117 13.46 20.36 13.33
N LYS A 118 14.33 19.42 12.99
CA LYS A 118 15.22 19.46 11.82
C LYS A 118 15.25 18.08 11.18
N ALA A 119 14.21 17.80 10.41
CA ALA A 119 14.26 17.17 9.08
C ALA A 119 12.83 16.87 8.59
N CYS A 120 11.95 17.87 8.61
CA CYS A 120 10.62 17.71 8.03
C CYS A 120 10.71 17.74 6.50
N GLY A 121 10.88 16.56 5.90
CA GLY A 121 10.27 16.08 4.64
C GLY A 121 10.52 16.79 3.31
N LYS A 122 10.80 18.10 3.27
CA LYS A 122 10.88 18.87 2.03
C LYS A 122 12.13 18.59 1.18
N GLY A 123 13.23 18.13 1.81
CA GLY A 123 14.48 17.79 1.12
C GLY A 123 14.59 16.32 0.71
N VAL A 124 13.85 15.42 1.38
CA VAL A 124 14.04 13.97 1.26
C VAL A 124 13.61 13.44 -0.10
N TYR A 125 12.48 13.94 -0.66
CA TYR A 125 12.04 13.51 -1.99
C TYR A 125 13.01 13.96 -3.09
N ASN A 126 13.58 15.17 -2.96
CA ASN A 126 14.52 15.70 -3.93
C ASN A 126 15.89 15.01 -3.82
N GLU A 127 16.34 14.68 -2.60
CA GLU A 127 17.54 13.87 -2.38
C GLU A 127 17.37 12.43 -2.86
N LEU A 128 16.22 11.81 -2.60
CA LEU A 128 15.95 10.41 -2.99
C LEU A 128 15.84 10.26 -4.52
N LEU A 129 15.26 11.25 -5.21
CA LEU A 129 15.05 11.21 -6.66
C LEU A 129 16.25 11.73 -7.46
N PHE A 130 16.95 12.77 -6.99
CA PHE A 130 18.04 13.41 -7.76
C PHE A 130 19.46 13.09 -7.27
N ARG A 131 19.65 12.58 -6.04
CA ARG A 131 20.95 12.12 -5.52
C ARG A 131 20.83 10.90 -4.61
N PRO A 132 20.38 9.73 -5.10
CA PRO A 132 20.33 8.54 -4.26
C PRO A 132 21.76 8.09 -3.91
N PHE A 133 22.04 7.97 -2.60
CA PHE A 133 23.24 7.28 -2.10
C PHE A 133 23.38 5.89 -2.76
N PRO A 134 24.60 5.37 -3.00
CA PRO A 134 24.83 4.16 -3.80
C PRO A 134 24.00 2.93 -3.37
N SER A 135 23.85 2.73 -2.05
CA SER A 135 23.06 1.62 -1.49
C SER A 135 21.55 1.82 -1.64
N VAL A 136 21.07 3.06 -1.47
CA VAL A 136 19.64 3.39 -1.61
C VAL A 136 19.20 3.29 -3.07
N ARG A 137 20.10 3.62 -4.01
CA ARG A 137 19.85 3.50 -5.44
C ARG A 137 19.55 2.06 -5.87
N GLN A 138 20.30 1.09 -5.35
CA GLN A 138 20.06 -0.33 -5.67
C GLN A 138 18.72 -0.82 -5.12
N ILE A 139 18.37 -0.43 -3.89
CA ILE A 139 17.08 -0.76 -3.28
C ILE A 139 15.93 -0.12 -4.07
N LEU A 140 16.08 1.14 -4.49
CA LEU A 140 15.09 1.84 -5.31
C LEU A 140 14.90 1.14 -6.67
N PHE A 141 15.98 0.80 -7.38
CA PHE A 141 15.87 0.07 -8.65
C PHE A 141 15.25 -1.31 -8.47
N ALA A 142 15.61 -2.04 -7.42
CA ALA A 142 15.01 -3.34 -7.12
C ALA A 142 13.51 -3.20 -6.80
N ALA A 143 13.11 -2.22 -6.00
CA ALA A 143 11.71 -1.98 -5.65
C ALA A 143 10.88 -1.57 -6.87
N VAL A 144 11.36 -0.58 -7.63
CA VAL A 144 10.68 -0.11 -8.86
C VAL A 144 10.62 -1.23 -9.89
N GLY A 145 11.71 -1.96 -10.09
CA GLY A 145 11.77 -3.11 -11.00
C GLY A 145 10.81 -4.22 -10.57
N LEU A 146 10.79 -4.58 -9.28
CA LEU A 146 9.86 -5.58 -8.74
C LEU A 146 8.41 -5.15 -8.97
N HIS A 147 8.05 -3.91 -8.66
CA HIS A 147 6.71 -3.39 -8.92
C HIS A 147 6.36 -3.37 -10.41
N PHE A 148 7.32 -3.03 -11.28
CA PHE A 148 7.14 -3.10 -12.72
C PHE A 148 6.85 -4.53 -13.19
N PHE A 149 7.64 -5.52 -12.76
CA PHE A 149 7.40 -6.92 -13.11
C PHE A 149 6.07 -7.42 -12.55
N GLN A 150 5.72 -7.01 -11.33
CA GLN A 150 4.43 -7.33 -10.71
C GLN A 150 3.24 -6.86 -11.56
N HIS A 151 3.29 -5.65 -12.12
CA HIS A 151 2.25 -5.15 -13.03
C HIS A 151 2.37 -5.74 -14.45
N SER A 152 3.58 -6.03 -14.92
CA SER A 152 3.85 -6.51 -16.30
C SER A 152 3.34 -7.93 -16.56
N VAL A 153 3.21 -8.77 -15.53
CA VAL A 153 2.56 -10.09 -15.63
C VAL A 153 1.11 -9.96 -16.13
N GLY A 154 0.54 -8.76 -16.12
CA GLY A 154 -0.72 -8.48 -16.80
C GLY A 154 -1.91 -9.08 -16.06
N THR A 155 -1.81 -9.25 -14.74
CA THR A 155 -2.91 -9.77 -13.91
C THR A 155 -4.21 -8.98 -14.13
N ASP A 156 -4.11 -7.65 -14.24
CA ASP A 156 -5.28 -6.79 -14.52
C ASP A 156 -5.86 -7.03 -15.92
N ALA A 157 -5.02 -7.30 -16.91
CA ALA A 157 -5.46 -7.64 -18.27
C ALA A 157 -6.12 -9.03 -18.30
N VAL A 158 -5.53 -10.02 -17.64
CA VAL A 158 -6.13 -11.36 -17.50
C VAL A 158 -7.50 -11.26 -16.85
N LEU A 159 -7.64 -10.50 -15.75
CA LEU A 159 -8.93 -10.30 -15.09
C LEU A 159 -9.95 -9.64 -16.03
N LEU A 160 -9.58 -8.53 -16.68
CA LEU A 160 -10.49 -7.74 -17.51
C LEU A 160 -10.92 -8.47 -18.79
N TYR A 161 -10.01 -9.24 -19.40
CA TYR A 161 -10.27 -9.95 -20.66
C TYR A 161 -10.65 -11.42 -20.47
N SER A 162 -10.54 -11.97 -19.25
CA SER A 162 -10.95 -13.35 -18.95
C SER A 162 -12.32 -13.72 -19.51
N PRO A 163 -13.38 -12.88 -19.39
CA PRO A 163 -14.69 -13.29 -19.87
C PRO A 163 -14.75 -13.35 -21.39
N ARG A 164 -13.95 -12.54 -22.08
CA ARG A 164 -13.86 -12.55 -23.56
C ARG A 164 -13.06 -13.74 -24.06
N ILE A 165 -11.96 -14.10 -23.39
CA ILE A 165 -11.15 -15.27 -23.72
C ILE A 165 -11.98 -16.54 -23.54
N PHE A 166 -12.70 -16.68 -22.43
CA PHE A 166 -13.56 -17.85 -22.19
C PHE A 166 -14.77 -17.92 -23.12
N LYS A 167 -15.33 -16.77 -23.52
CA LYS A 167 -16.38 -16.73 -24.54
C LYS A 167 -15.85 -17.15 -25.92
N ALA A 168 -14.63 -16.71 -26.28
CA ALA A 168 -13.97 -17.14 -27.52
C ALA A 168 -13.61 -18.64 -27.49
N ALA A 169 -13.35 -19.20 -26.32
CA ALA A 169 -13.14 -20.63 -26.11
C ALA A 169 -14.46 -21.46 -26.12
N GLY A 170 -15.62 -20.84 -26.39
CA GLY A 170 -16.91 -21.52 -26.53
C GLY A 170 -17.77 -21.62 -25.27
N ILE A 171 -17.36 -21.00 -24.15
CA ILE A 171 -18.15 -20.97 -22.91
C ILE A 171 -19.12 -19.79 -22.96
N ILE A 172 -20.35 -20.05 -23.44
CA ILE A 172 -21.38 -19.02 -23.64
C ILE A 172 -22.22 -18.80 -22.36
N ASP A 173 -22.19 -19.77 -21.44
CA ASP A 173 -23.05 -19.82 -20.26
C ASP A 173 -22.56 -18.91 -19.12
N LYS A 174 -23.44 -18.08 -18.55
CA LYS A 174 -23.10 -17.08 -17.53
C LYS A 174 -22.55 -17.71 -16.25
N ASN A 175 -23.12 -18.85 -15.84
CA ASN A 175 -22.69 -19.56 -14.63
C ASN A 175 -21.28 -20.17 -14.80
N LYS A 176 -20.94 -20.64 -16.01
CA LYS A 176 -19.61 -21.17 -16.33
C LYS A 176 -18.56 -20.06 -16.44
N LEU A 177 -18.97 -18.87 -16.87
CA LEU A 177 -18.11 -17.68 -16.94
C LEU A 177 -17.71 -17.18 -15.53
N LEU A 178 -18.66 -17.19 -14.59
CA LEU A 178 -18.38 -16.89 -13.18
C LEU A 178 -17.43 -17.92 -12.56
N LEU A 179 -17.67 -19.21 -12.81
CA LEU A 179 -16.79 -20.29 -12.33
C LEU A 179 -15.35 -20.15 -12.86
N ALA A 180 -15.19 -19.79 -14.13
CA ALA A 180 -13.89 -19.59 -14.74
C ALA A 180 -13.14 -18.37 -14.15
N THR A 181 -13.88 -17.31 -13.78
CA THR A 181 -13.31 -16.14 -13.09
C THR A 181 -12.83 -16.50 -11.68
N ILE A 182 -13.59 -17.32 -10.96
CA ILE A 182 -13.19 -17.86 -9.64
C ILE A 182 -11.92 -18.72 -9.77
N GLY A 183 -11.84 -19.54 -10.82
CA GLY A 183 -10.67 -20.37 -11.12
C GLY A 183 -9.36 -19.59 -11.31
N ILE A 184 -9.42 -18.34 -11.78
CA ILE A 184 -8.25 -17.46 -11.89
C ILE A 184 -7.84 -16.90 -10.52
N GLY A 185 -8.81 -16.60 -9.65
CA GLY A 185 -8.56 -16.03 -8.32
C GLY A 185 -8.01 -17.03 -7.31
N LEU A 186 -8.47 -18.28 -7.36
CA LEU A 186 -8.14 -19.32 -6.37
C LEU A 186 -6.64 -19.62 -6.25
N PRO A 187 -5.87 -19.83 -7.35
CA PRO A 187 -4.42 -20.04 -7.25
C PRO A 187 -3.71 -18.84 -6.61
N LYS A 188 -4.16 -17.62 -6.92
CA LYS A 188 -3.58 -16.38 -6.38
C LYS A 188 -3.77 -16.29 -4.87
N THR A 189 -4.98 -16.58 -4.38
CA THR A 189 -5.26 -16.57 -2.93
C THR A 189 -4.53 -17.68 -2.20
N LEU A 190 -4.44 -18.87 -2.81
CA LEU A 190 -3.75 -20.01 -2.22
C LEU A 190 -2.25 -19.73 -2.05
N PHE A 191 -1.59 -19.22 -3.11
CA PHE A 191 -0.17 -18.90 -3.06
C PHE A 191 0.13 -17.80 -2.03
N MET A 192 -0.71 -16.77 -1.97
CA MET A 192 -0.58 -15.71 -0.96
C MET A 192 -0.73 -16.24 0.47
N PHE A 193 -1.67 -17.16 0.69
CA PHE A 193 -1.87 -17.78 2.00
C PHE A 193 -0.66 -18.64 2.41
N ILE A 194 -0.17 -19.49 1.52
CA ILE A 194 1.03 -20.31 1.75
C ILE A 194 2.23 -19.43 2.10
N ALA A 195 2.46 -18.35 1.34
CA ALA A 195 3.55 -17.40 1.59
C ALA A 195 3.39 -16.56 2.87
N THR A 196 2.18 -16.51 3.46
CA THR A 196 1.94 -15.82 4.74
C THR A 196 2.13 -16.77 5.92
N CYS A 197 1.83 -18.06 5.73
CA CYS A 197 1.99 -19.08 6.76
C CYS A 197 3.42 -19.66 6.84
N TYR A 198 4.24 -19.45 5.82
CA TYR A 198 5.64 -19.88 5.73
C TYR A 198 6.57 -18.66 5.79
#